data_AF-A0A832J3V1-F1
#
_entry.id   AF-A0A832J3V1-F1
#
_cell.length_a   1.000
_cell.length_b   1.000
_cell.length_c   1.000
_cell.angle_alpha   90.00
_cell.angle_beta   90.00
_cell.angle_gamma   90.00
#
_symmetry.space_group_name_H-M   'P 1'
#
loop_
_entity.id
_entity.type
_entity.pdbx_description
1 polymer ?
#
loop_
_entity_poly.entity_id
_entity_poly.type
_entity_poly.pdbx_seq_one_letter_code
_entity_poly.pdbx_strand_id
1 'polypeptide(L)'
;MTEQRTRRRARGGGAARRAERTAVRIEAAKYIERKIPNLEMLSEEALQIIEYNAETVLEEVGVNFVDNPEALETWRKAGAMIDGERVRIPRGLARKLCETAPSKFTQHARNPERNVEIGGDSLVLAPVYGPPFVRDATGGRRYATMEDFTKFVKLGYMSKYLHHSGGTVCEPTDVPVNKRHLDMLLAHMLYSDKPFMGSVTEPSRAQDSVEMCEILFGKDFVQENTVMTSLINVNSPLTFDSIMMGAMEVYARNNQACILSPFIVGGAMS
;
A
#
# COMPACT_ATOMS: atom_id res chain seq x y z
N MET A 1 7.98 -52.10 -39.69
CA MET A 1 6.89 -52.10 -38.70
C MET A 1 6.87 -50.73 -38.05
N THR A 2 5.74 -50.05 -38.11
CA THR A 2 5.55 -48.65 -37.74
C THR A 2 4.88 -48.60 -36.37
N GLU A 3 5.59 -48.19 -35.32
CA GLU A 3 4.99 -48.01 -33.99
C GLU A 3 4.39 -46.61 -33.86
N GLN A 4 3.06 -46.56 -33.84
CA GLN A 4 2.27 -45.37 -33.51
C GLN A 4 2.40 -45.05 -32.01
N ARG A 5 3.07 -43.94 -31.72
CA ARG A 5 3.11 -43.32 -30.39
C ARG A 5 1.72 -42.74 -30.06
N THR A 6 0.94 -43.45 -29.25
CA THR A 6 -0.38 -43.02 -28.77
C THR A 6 -0.23 -41.83 -27.82
N ARG A 7 -0.60 -40.63 -28.30
CA ARG A 7 -0.73 -39.42 -27.45
C ARG A 7 -1.83 -39.64 -26.42
N ARG A 8 -1.45 -39.79 -25.14
CA ARG A 8 -2.36 -39.70 -23.99
C ARG A 8 -3.06 -38.33 -24.01
N ARG A 9 -4.37 -38.31 -24.29
CA ARG A 9 -5.24 -37.14 -24.12
C ARG A 9 -5.23 -36.71 -22.65
N ALA A 10 -4.80 -35.47 -22.39
CA ALA A 10 -4.84 -34.85 -21.06
C ALA A 10 -6.28 -34.78 -20.54
N ARG A 11 -6.56 -35.49 -19.44
CA ARG A 11 -7.88 -35.57 -18.76
C ARG A 11 -8.23 -34.31 -17.93
N GLY A 12 -7.48 -33.21 -18.04
CA GLY A 12 -7.63 -32.02 -17.16
C GLY A 12 -8.71 -31.01 -17.57
N GLY A 13 -9.06 -30.90 -18.86
CA GLY A 13 -9.91 -29.80 -19.34
C GLY A 13 -11.38 -29.83 -18.89
N GLY A 14 -11.93 -31.03 -18.63
CA GLY A 14 -13.33 -31.18 -18.22
C GLY A 14 -13.60 -30.80 -16.76
N ALA A 15 -12.60 -30.94 -15.88
CA ALA A 15 -12.71 -30.50 -14.49
C ALA A 15 -12.60 -28.97 -14.39
N ALA A 16 -11.64 -28.37 -15.10
CA ALA A 16 -11.46 -26.91 -15.16
C ALA A 16 -12.70 -26.18 -15.72
N ARG A 17 -13.27 -26.66 -16.83
CA ARG A 17 -14.50 -26.06 -17.41
C ARG A 17 -15.74 -26.21 -16.52
N ARG A 18 -15.83 -27.30 -15.75
CA ARG A 18 -16.93 -27.48 -14.79
C ARG A 18 -16.77 -26.54 -13.60
N ALA A 19 -15.55 -26.45 -13.05
CA ALA A 19 -15.22 -25.51 -11.99
C ALA A 19 -15.51 -24.05 -12.41
N GLU A 20 -15.16 -23.67 -13.64
CA GLU A 20 -15.42 -22.34 -14.19
C GLU A 20 -16.93 -22.02 -14.32
N ARG A 21 -17.75 -23.01 -14.70
CA ARG A 21 -19.20 -22.85 -14.81
C ARG A 21 -19.91 -22.78 -13.46
N THR A 22 -19.38 -23.44 -12.44
CA THR A 22 -19.93 -23.43 -11.07
C THR A 22 -19.29 -22.37 -10.17
N ALA A 23 -18.28 -21.65 -10.66
CA ALA A 23 -17.58 -20.64 -9.88
C ALA A 23 -18.55 -19.49 -9.55
N VAL A 24 -18.63 -19.16 -8.26
CA VAL A 24 -19.35 -17.97 -7.79
C VAL A 24 -18.63 -16.74 -8.37
N ARG A 25 -19.29 -16.06 -9.32
CA ARG A 25 -18.80 -14.79 -9.86
C ARG A 25 -19.26 -13.67 -8.95
N ILE A 26 -18.30 -13.05 -8.27
CA ILE A 26 -18.57 -11.85 -7.49
C ILE A 26 -18.49 -10.65 -8.43
N GLU A 27 -19.62 -9.96 -8.58
CA GLU A 27 -19.64 -8.67 -9.26
C GLU A 27 -18.94 -7.65 -8.36
N ALA A 28 -17.81 -7.12 -8.81
CA ALA A 28 -17.18 -5.95 -8.21
C ALA A 28 -17.25 -4.80 -9.20
N ALA A 29 -17.60 -3.62 -8.71
CA ALA A 29 -17.58 -2.41 -9.50
C ALA A 29 -16.14 -2.03 -9.83
N LYS A 30 -15.94 -1.38 -10.98
CA LYS A 30 -14.73 -0.60 -11.24
C LYS A 30 -14.59 0.48 -10.17
N TYR A 31 -13.36 0.91 -9.89
CA TYR A 31 -13.12 2.11 -9.10
C TYR A 31 -13.93 3.30 -9.64
N ILE A 32 -14.24 4.24 -8.75
CA ILE A 32 -15.11 5.36 -9.08
C ILE A 32 -14.33 6.36 -9.93
N GLU A 33 -14.92 6.79 -11.05
CA GLU A 33 -14.47 7.94 -11.83
C GLU A 33 -15.42 9.10 -11.52
N ARG A 34 -14.93 10.09 -10.77
CA ARG A 34 -15.73 11.23 -10.33
C ARG A 34 -16.22 12.01 -11.56
N LYS A 35 -17.53 12.27 -11.62
CA LYS A 35 -18.17 13.15 -12.62
C LYS A 35 -18.54 14.52 -12.06
N ILE A 36 -18.10 14.80 -10.84
CA ILE A 36 -18.34 16.04 -10.11
C ILE A 36 -17.00 16.65 -9.72
N PRO A 37 -16.90 17.98 -9.65
CA PRO A 37 -15.68 18.65 -9.22
C PRO A 37 -15.37 18.37 -7.74
N ASN A 38 -14.13 18.63 -7.33
CA ASN A 38 -13.79 18.69 -5.92
C ASN A 38 -14.48 19.89 -5.26
N LEU A 39 -14.81 19.76 -3.98
CA LEU A 39 -15.24 20.87 -3.16
C LEU A 39 -14.00 21.63 -2.66
N GLU A 40 -13.79 22.84 -3.16
CA GLU A 40 -12.69 23.72 -2.73
C GLU A 40 -13.16 24.59 -1.56
N MET A 41 -12.48 24.48 -0.40
CA MET A 41 -12.84 25.24 0.81
C MET A 41 -11.93 26.45 1.06
N LEU A 42 -10.78 26.52 0.39
CA LEU A 42 -9.75 27.55 0.59
C LEU A 42 -9.66 28.42 -0.67
N SER A 43 -9.38 29.72 -0.48
CA SER A 43 -9.04 30.60 -1.60
C SER A 43 -7.59 30.39 -2.04
N GLU A 44 -7.25 30.89 -3.23
CA GLU A 44 -5.89 30.85 -3.77
C GLU A 44 -4.88 31.53 -2.83
N GLU A 45 -5.25 32.66 -2.23
CA GLU A 45 -4.40 33.37 -1.27
C GLU A 45 -4.16 32.52 0.00
N ALA A 46 -5.18 31.81 0.47
CA ALA A 46 -5.05 30.93 1.63
C ALA A 46 -4.14 29.73 1.32
N LEU A 47 -4.22 29.16 0.12
CA LEU A 47 -3.31 28.10 -0.35
C LEU A 47 -1.86 28.59 -0.36
N GLN A 48 -1.60 29.76 -0.95
CA GLN A 48 -0.26 30.34 -1.01
C GLN A 48 0.35 30.60 0.38
N ILE A 49 -0.46 31.05 1.35
CA ILE A 49 -0.03 31.24 2.74
C ILE A 49 0.37 29.89 3.36
N ILE A 50 -0.43 28.84 3.17
CA ILE A 50 -0.13 27.50 3.70
C ILE A 50 1.16 26.96 3.07
N GLU A 51 1.30 27.05 1.75
CA GLU A 51 2.49 26.57 1.04
C GLU A 51 3.75 27.33 1.48
N TYR A 52 3.68 28.66 1.56
CA TYR A 52 4.80 29.48 2.01
C TYR A 52 5.24 29.12 3.43
N ASN A 53 4.29 28.93 4.35
CA ASN A 53 4.58 28.58 5.74
C ASN A 53 5.08 27.14 5.88
N ALA A 54 4.58 26.20 5.09
CA ALA A 54 5.10 24.84 5.06
C ALA A 54 6.59 24.84 4.63
N GLU A 55 6.95 25.62 3.61
CA GLU A 55 8.35 25.79 3.22
C GLU A 55 9.19 26.48 4.31
N THR A 56 8.64 27.47 5.02
CA THR A 56 9.31 28.08 6.19
C THR A 56 9.64 27.03 7.24
N VAL A 57 8.68 26.16 7.57
CA VAL A 57 8.89 25.09 8.55
C VAL A 57 9.97 24.12 8.07
N LEU A 58 9.93 23.69 6.80
CA LEU A 58 10.93 22.79 6.26
C LEU A 58 12.35 23.38 6.25
N GLU A 59 12.48 24.68 5.98
CA GLU A 59 13.77 25.39 5.92
C GLU A 59 14.32 25.75 7.30
N GLU A 60 13.49 26.32 8.19
CA GLU A 60 13.93 26.88 9.46
C GLU A 60 13.89 25.86 10.60
N VAL A 61 12.87 24.99 10.63
CA VAL A 61 12.68 23.98 11.67
C VAL A 61 13.26 22.64 11.25
N GLY A 62 12.96 22.21 10.02
CA GLY A 62 13.39 20.92 9.47
C GLY A 62 12.62 19.71 10.00
N VAL A 63 12.99 18.54 9.48
CA VAL A 63 12.37 17.24 9.77
C VAL A 63 13.44 16.30 10.32
N ASN A 64 13.13 15.55 11.37
CA ASN A 64 14.04 14.57 11.93
C ASN A 64 13.96 13.22 11.18
N PHE A 65 15.10 12.64 10.86
CA PHE A 65 15.25 11.28 10.31
C PHE A 65 16.07 10.46 11.31
N VAL A 66 15.37 9.87 12.29
CA VAL A 66 15.98 9.26 13.48
C VAL A 66 16.56 7.89 13.12
N ASP A 67 17.79 7.62 13.59
CA ASP A 67 18.53 6.39 13.36
C ASP A 67 18.62 5.99 11.88
N ASN A 68 18.72 6.97 10.97
CA ASN A 68 18.73 6.73 9.53
C ASN A 68 19.86 7.47 8.77
N PRO A 69 21.12 7.00 8.88
CA PRO A 69 22.26 7.65 8.23
C PRO A 69 22.19 7.65 6.70
N GLU A 70 21.58 6.63 6.08
CA GLU A 70 21.45 6.55 4.61
C GLU A 70 20.48 7.62 4.07
N ALA A 71 19.37 7.86 4.76
CA ALA A 71 18.45 8.94 4.42
C ALA A 71 19.12 10.32 4.56
N LEU A 72 19.89 10.54 5.63
CA LEU A 72 20.62 11.81 5.83
C LEU A 72 21.63 12.07 4.70
N GLU A 73 22.34 11.04 4.24
CA GLU A 73 23.25 11.16 3.10
C GLU A 73 22.52 11.42 1.79
N THR A 74 21.36 10.79 1.59
CA THR A 74 20.50 11.03 0.42
C THR A 74 20.03 12.49 0.38
N TRP A 75 19.60 13.03 1.52
CA TRP A 75 19.22 14.43 1.66
C TRP A 75 20.39 15.40 1.44
N ARG A 76 21.56 15.08 1.98
CA ARG A 76 22.79 15.87 1.75
C ARG A 76 23.12 15.96 0.27
N LYS A 77 23.07 14.83 -0.45
CA LYS A 77 23.29 14.77 -1.91
C LYS A 77 22.23 15.56 -2.70
N ALA A 78 20.99 15.60 -2.19
CA ALA A 78 19.91 16.38 -2.80
C ALA A 78 20.05 17.90 -2.53
N GLY A 79 20.96 18.32 -1.65
CA GLY A 79 21.23 19.73 -1.34
C GLY A 79 20.53 20.24 -0.08
N ALA A 80 20.02 19.35 0.78
CA ALA A 80 19.52 19.73 2.09
C ALA A 80 20.66 19.95 3.10
N MET A 81 20.39 20.75 4.13
CA MET A 81 21.31 20.97 5.24
C MET A 81 21.04 19.96 6.37
N ILE A 82 22.10 19.34 6.88
CA ILE A 82 22.00 18.29 7.90
C ILE A 82 22.63 18.78 9.21
N ASP A 83 21.88 18.72 10.30
CA ASP A 83 22.32 19.02 11.66
C ASP A 83 21.98 17.84 12.59
N GLY A 84 22.96 16.98 12.87
CA GLY A 84 22.71 15.69 13.51
C GLY A 84 21.76 14.83 12.68
N GLU A 85 20.59 14.52 13.22
CA GLU A 85 19.51 13.77 12.54
C GLU A 85 18.44 14.67 11.89
N ARG A 86 18.62 15.99 11.99
CA ARG A 86 17.68 16.96 11.45
C ARG A 86 18.05 17.36 10.03
N VAL A 87 17.07 17.30 9.14
CA VAL A 87 17.16 17.72 7.74
C VAL A 87 16.39 19.02 7.58
N ARG A 88 17.10 20.09 7.24
CA ARG A 88 16.50 21.36 6.81
C ARG A 88 16.51 21.43 5.29
N ILE A 89 15.32 21.58 4.71
CA ILE A 89 15.10 21.50 3.27
C ILE A 89 14.97 22.92 2.74
N PRO A 90 15.91 23.39 1.88
CA PRO A 90 15.81 24.72 1.28
C PRO A 90 14.51 24.90 0.49
N ARG A 91 14.00 26.13 0.46
CA ARG A 91 12.78 26.46 -0.31
C ARG A 91 12.87 26.00 -1.75
N GLY A 92 11.77 25.49 -2.27
CA GLY A 92 11.68 24.92 -3.61
C GLY A 92 12.32 23.54 -3.79
N LEU A 93 13.21 23.07 -2.90
CA LEU A 93 13.87 21.76 -3.07
C LEU A 93 12.85 20.61 -3.00
N ALA A 94 11.97 20.61 -2.00
CA ALA A 94 10.93 19.58 -1.88
C ALA A 94 10.03 19.56 -3.13
N ARG A 95 9.56 20.73 -3.57
CA ARG A 95 8.71 20.86 -4.77
C ARG A 95 9.42 20.32 -6.00
N LYS A 96 10.69 20.69 -6.21
CA LYS A 96 11.51 20.23 -7.34
C LYS A 96 11.69 18.71 -7.35
N LEU A 97 11.92 18.09 -6.19
CA LEU A 97 12.06 16.63 -6.10
C LEU A 97 10.72 15.93 -6.45
N CYS A 98 9.60 16.50 -6.01
CA CYS A 98 8.26 15.97 -6.30
C CYS A 98 7.84 16.07 -7.77
N GLU A 99 8.49 16.89 -8.61
CA GLU A 99 8.16 16.99 -10.06
C GLU A 99 8.32 15.65 -10.81
N THR A 100 9.14 14.74 -10.27
CA THR A 100 9.35 13.41 -10.85
C THR A 100 8.28 12.39 -10.46
N ALA A 101 7.43 12.70 -9.48
CA ALA A 101 6.37 11.82 -9.02
C ALA A 101 5.22 11.78 -10.04
N PRO A 102 4.70 10.59 -10.40
CA PRO A 102 3.61 10.49 -11.36
C PRO A 102 2.31 11.04 -10.75
N SER A 103 1.61 11.89 -11.48
CA SER A 103 0.27 12.39 -11.08
C SER A 103 -0.82 11.31 -11.16
N LYS A 104 -0.55 10.23 -11.90
CA LYS A 104 -1.40 9.06 -12.07
C LYS A 104 -0.57 7.80 -12.30
N PHE A 105 -1.00 6.68 -11.73
CA PHE A 105 -0.43 5.37 -12.03
C PHE A 105 -1.50 4.27 -11.87
N THR A 106 -1.23 3.09 -12.46
CA THR A 106 -2.08 1.91 -12.25
C THR A 106 -1.47 1.05 -11.16
N GLN A 107 -2.27 0.67 -10.16
CA GLN A 107 -1.94 -0.44 -9.28
C GLN A 107 -2.52 -1.73 -9.86
N HIS A 108 -1.64 -2.64 -10.21
CA HIS A 108 -1.96 -3.89 -10.87
C HIS A 108 -2.42 -4.94 -9.86
N ALA A 109 -3.52 -5.60 -10.18
CA ALA A 109 -4.06 -6.72 -9.45
C ALA A 109 -3.80 -8.02 -10.21
N ARG A 110 -3.79 -9.17 -9.51
CA ARG A 110 -3.56 -10.47 -10.16
C ARG A 110 -4.62 -10.82 -11.21
N ASN A 111 -5.82 -10.26 -11.04
CA ASN A 111 -6.84 -10.22 -12.09
C ASN A 111 -6.83 -8.81 -12.70
N PRO A 112 -6.38 -8.64 -13.96
CA PRO A 112 -6.30 -7.32 -14.60
C PRO A 112 -7.62 -6.54 -14.65
N GLU A 113 -8.77 -7.23 -14.62
CA GLU A 113 -10.10 -6.60 -14.54
C GLU A 113 -10.36 -5.89 -13.19
N ARG A 114 -9.46 -6.07 -12.22
CA ARG A 114 -9.47 -5.44 -10.90
C ARG A 114 -8.38 -4.39 -10.71
N ASN A 115 -7.61 -4.08 -11.75
CA ASN A 115 -6.65 -2.97 -11.69
C ASN A 115 -7.34 -1.68 -11.28
N VAL A 116 -6.62 -0.83 -10.54
CA VAL A 116 -7.13 0.47 -10.11
C VAL A 116 -6.19 1.58 -10.56
N GLU A 117 -6.76 2.70 -10.99
CA GLU A 117 -5.99 3.93 -11.23
C GLU A 117 -5.94 4.74 -9.93
N ILE A 118 -4.74 5.17 -9.56
CA ILE A 118 -4.50 6.09 -8.45
C ILE A 118 -4.15 7.45 -9.04
N GLY A 119 -4.91 8.48 -8.66
CA GLY A 119 -4.72 9.87 -9.11
C GLY A 119 -5.85 10.42 -10.00
N GLY A 120 -5.81 11.72 -10.24
CA GLY A 120 -6.85 12.48 -10.96
C GLY A 120 -8.25 12.33 -10.38
N ASP A 121 -9.20 11.92 -11.22
CA ASP A 121 -10.62 11.77 -10.85
C ASP A 121 -11.00 10.39 -10.31
N SER A 122 -10.01 9.52 -10.14
CA SER A 122 -10.21 8.17 -9.61
C SER A 122 -10.39 8.19 -8.09
N LEU A 123 -11.34 7.41 -7.58
CA LEU A 123 -11.56 7.14 -6.16
C LEU A 123 -11.60 5.63 -5.90
N VAL A 124 -10.58 5.16 -5.16
CA VAL A 124 -10.40 3.76 -4.76
C VAL A 124 -10.77 3.60 -3.30
N LEU A 125 -11.61 2.62 -2.98
CA LEU A 125 -12.07 2.36 -1.62
C LEU A 125 -11.41 1.08 -1.11
N ALA A 126 -10.76 1.18 0.05
CA ALA A 126 -10.11 0.08 0.75
C ALA A 126 -10.77 -0.15 2.12
N PRO A 127 -10.68 -1.37 2.69
CA PRO A 127 -11.11 -1.64 4.05
C PRO A 127 -10.31 -0.86 5.09
N VAL A 128 -10.76 -0.96 6.34
CA VAL A 128 -10.05 -0.49 7.53
C VAL A 128 -8.61 -1.06 7.59
N TYR A 129 -7.70 -0.33 8.24
CA TYR A 129 -6.29 -0.72 8.42
C TYR A 129 -5.85 -0.51 9.88
N GLY A 130 -5.29 -1.54 10.52
CA GLY A 130 -4.62 -1.47 11.83
C GLY A 130 -5.36 -1.93 13.10
N PRO A 131 -6.70 -2.14 13.16
CA PRO A 131 -7.34 -2.49 14.44
C PRO A 131 -6.85 -3.81 15.03
N PRO A 132 -6.36 -3.83 16.29
CA PRO A 132 -6.00 -5.09 16.96
C PRO A 132 -7.19 -5.82 17.58
N PHE A 133 -8.34 -5.18 17.61
CA PHE A 133 -9.57 -5.74 18.16
C PHE A 133 -10.63 -5.87 17.07
N VAL A 134 -11.38 -6.95 17.15
CA VAL A 134 -12.59 -7.16 16.35
C VAL A 134 -13.81 -7.15 17.27
N ARG A 135 -14.97 -6.90 16.66
CA ARG A 135 -16.26 -7.02 17.33
C ARG A 135 -17.23 -7.80 16.46
N ASP A 136 -17.85 -8.81 17.02
CA ASP A 136 -18.97 -9.51 16.40
C ASP A 136 -20.20 -9.52 17.34
N ALA A 137 -21.36 -9.89 16.79
CA ALA A 137 -22.64 -9.81 17.51
C ALA A 137 -22.73 -10.77 18.70
N THR A 138 -21.94 -11.84 18.70
CA THR A 138 -22.00 -12.92 19.69
C THR A 138 -20.88 -12.84 20.73
N GLY A 139 -19.66 -12.52 20.31
CA GLY A 139 -18.42 -12.58 21.09
C GLY A 139 -17.93 -11.23 21.61
N GLY A 140 -18.64 -10.14 21.32
CA GLY A 140 -18.27 -8.81 21.81
C GLY A 140 -16.91 -8.34 21.27
N ARG A 141 -16.19 -7.52 22.05
CA ARG A 141 -14.86 -7.00 21.67
C ARG A 141 -13.76 -7.96 22.13
N ARG A 142 -12.93 -8.44 21.21
CA ARG A 142 -11.81 -9.35 21.48
C ARG A 142 -10.64 -9.06 20.54
N TYR A 143 -9.47 -9.60 20.84
CA TYR A 143 -8.33 -9.53 19.92
C TYR A 143 -8.65 -10.25 18.60
N ALA A 144 -8.13 -9.72 17.50
CA ALA A 144 -8.28 -10.33 16.20
C ALA A 144 -7.37 -11.56 16.04
N THR A 145 -7.81 -12.50 15.20
CA THR A 145 -7.04 -13.69 14.80
C THR A 145 -6.81 -13.70 13.28
N MET A 146 -5.96 -14.60 12.79
CA MET A 146 -5.83 -14.83 11.34
C MET A 146 -7.13 -15.31 10.68
N GLU A 147 -8.01 -15.97 11.44
CA GLU A 147 -9.33 -16.33 10.95
C GLU A 147 -10.18 -15.07 10.69
N ASP A 148 -10.15 -14.10 11.60
CA ASP A 148 -10.85 -12.83 11.39
C ASP A 148 -10.24 -12.04 10.23
N PHE A 149 -8.90 -12.03 10.12
CA PHE A 149 -8.21 -11.42 8.99
C PHE A 149 -8.72 -11.99 7.66
N THR A 150 -8.69 -13.32 7.54
CA THR A 150 -9.18 -14.05 6.36
C THR A 150 -10.65 -13.75 6.09
N LYS A 151 -11.48 -13.66 7.13
CA LYS A 151 -12.90 -13.32 7.04
C LYS A 151 -13.08 -11.90 6.47
N PHE A 152 -12.33 -10.92 6.93
CA PHE A 152 -12.37 -9.56 6.39
C PHE A 152 -11.87 -9.47 4.95
N VAL A 153 -10.82 -10.22 4.57
CA VAL A 153 -10.38 -10.31 3.17
C VAL A 153 -11.51 -10.84 2.28
N LYS A 154 -12.17 -11.93 2.69
CA LYS A 154 -13.31 -12.52 1.96
C LYS A 154 -14.48 -11.55 1.87
N LEU A 155 -14.85 -10.88 2.96
CA LEU A 155 -15.92 -9.88 2.97
C LEU A 155 -15.56 -8.67 2.07
N GLY A 156 -14.32 -8.20 2.12
CA GLY A 156 -13.80 -7.15 1.26
C GLY A 156 -13.84 -7.54 -0.22
N TYR A 157 -13.49 -8.78 -0.55
CA TYR A 157 -13.62 -9.34 -1.89
C TYR A 157 -15.09 -9.39 -2.35
N MET A 158 -16.00 -9.87 -1.50
CA MET A 158 -17.44 -9.96 -1.76
C MET A 158 -18.12 -8.60 -1.94
N SER A 159 -17.58 -7.54 -1.33
CA SER A 159 -18.16 -6.20 -1.46
C SER A 159 -18.02 -5.65 -2.87
N LYS A 160 -19.16 -5.26 -3.46
CA LYS A 160 -19.21 -4.66 -4.80
C LYS A 160 -18.43 -3.34 -4.88
N TYR A 161 -18.39 -2.56 -3.80
CA TYR A 161 -17.89 -1.19 -3.79
C TYR A 161 -16.53 -1.02 -3.11
N LEU A 162 -15.94 -2.10 -2.59
CA LEU A 162 -14.53 -2.08 -2.19
C LEU A 162 -13.68 -2.47 -3.38
N HIS A 163 -12.86 -1.56 -3.86
CA HIS A 163 -12.03 -1.74 -5.06
C HIS A 163 -10.69 -2.39 -4.72
N HIS A 164 -10.26 -2.29 -3.46
CA HIS A 164 -8.98 -2.76 -2.96
C HIS A 164 -9.19 -3.78 -1.84
N SER A 165 -8.31 -4.77 -1.71
CA SER A 165 -8.40 -5.81 -0.68
C SER A 165 -7.95 -5.33 0.71
N GLY A 166 -7.18 -4.26 0.77
CA GLY A 166 -6.63 -3.67 2.00
C GLY A 166 -5.20 -4.12 2.28
N GLY A 167 -4.75 -3.86 3.51
CA GLY A 167 -3.49 -4.34 4.07
C GLY A 167 -3.77 -5.01 5.42
N THR A 168 -3.38 -4.37 6.51
CA THR A 168 -3.68 -4.87 7.86
C THR A 168 -5.16 -4.70 8.23
N VAL A 169 -6.07 -5.47 7.63
CA VAL A 169 -7.53 -5.33 7.85
C VAL A 169 -7.95 -5.59 9.31
N CYS A 170 -7.12 -6.31 10.04
CA CYS A 170 -7.02 -6.34 11.50
C CYS A 170 -5.63 -6.87 11.90
N GLU A 171 -5.20 -6.72 13.15
CA GLU A 171 -3.91 -7.24 13.62
C GLU A 171 -4.08 -8.66 14.21
N PRO A 172 -3.64 -9.74 13.53
CA PRO A 172 -3.80 -11.10 14.02
C PRO A 172 -2.86 -11.38 15.20
N THR A 173 -3.42 -11.71 16.35
CA THR A 173 -2.66 -11.88 17.62
C THR A 173 -2.30 -13.33 17.95
N ASP A 174 -2.81 -14.29 17.17
CA ASP A 174 -2.61 -15.74 17.29
C ASP A 174 -1.41 -16.26 16.47
N VAL A 175 -0.72 -15.37 15.73
CA VAL A 175 0.49 -15.67 14.96
C VAL A 175 1.68 -14.86 15.48
N PRO A 176 2.89 -15.45 15.59
CA PRO A 176 4.10 -14.73 15.99
C PRO A 176 4.31 -13.43 15.20
N VAL A 177 4.66 -12.35 15.91
CA VAL A 177 4.80 -10.98 15.36
C VAL A 177 5.75 -10.92 14.17
N ASN A 178 6.84 -11.68 14.22
CA ASN A 178 7.86 -11.72 13.18
C ASN A 178 7.48 -12.56 11.94
N LYS A 179 6.28 -13.16 11.91
CA LYS A 179 5.82 -14.03 10.81
C LYS A 179 4.49 -13.64 10.22
N ARG A 180 3.62 -12.97 10.99
CA ARG A 180 2.23 -12.71 10.60
C ARG A 180 2.06 -11.96 9.28
N HIS A 181 3.03 -11.12 8.88
CA HIS A 181 2.97 -10.43 7.59
C HIS A 181 2.90 -11.41 6.42
N LEU A 182 3.60 -12.55 6.49
CA LEU A 182 3.56 -13.59 5.47
C LEU A 182 2.15 -14.18 5.34
N ASP A 183 1.53 -14.53 6.47
CA ASP A 183 0.18 -15.09 6.50
C ASP A 183 -0.88 -14.07 6.03
N MET A 184 -0.72 -12.81 6.40
CA MET A 184 -1.59 -11.71 5.99
C MET A 184 -1.51 -11.45 4.47
N LEU A 185 -0.30 -11.37 3.91
CA LEU A 185 -0.08 -11.22 2.47
C LEU A 185 -0.67 -12.42 1.72
N LEU A 186 -0.37 -13.64 2.17
CA LEU A 186 -0.89 -14.86 1.55
C LEU A 186 -2.42 -14.88 1.57
N ALA A 187 -3.06 -14.42 2.64
CA ALA A 187 -4.52 -14.33 2.71
C ALA A 187 -5.09 -13.38 1.63
N HIS A 188 -4.49 -12.22 1.40
CA HIS A 188 -4.88 -11.34 0.29
C HIS A 188 -4.74 -12.02 -1.07
N MET A 189 -3.62 -12.70 -1.31
CA MET A 189 -3.33 -13.36 -2.60
C MET A 189 -4.27 -14.53 -2.88
N LEU A 190 -4.61 -15.33 -1.86
CA LEU A 190 -5.45 -16.52 -2.00
C LEU A 190 -6.95 -16.20 -2.05
N TYR A 191 -7.41 -15.27 -1.20
CA TYR A 191 -8.85 -15.06 -0.97
C TYR A 191 -9.42 -13.83 -1.66
N SER A 192 -8.61 -13.04 -2.35
CA SER A 192 -9.03 -11.91 -3.17
C SER A 192 -8.26 -11.88 -4.49
N ASP A 193 -8.85 -11.28 -5.52
CA ASP A 193 -8.18 -10.95 -6.78
C ASP A 193 -8.06 -9.43 -7.00
N LYS A 194 -8.44 -8.64 -6.00
CA LYS A 194 -8.29 -7.18 -5.93
C LYS A 194 -6.85 -6.80 -5.55
N PRO A 195 -6.39 -5.58 -5.87
CA PRO A 195 -5.09 -5.09 -5.42
C PRO A 195 -5.00 -5.05 -3.89
N PHE A 196 -3.80 -5.14 -3.32
CA PHE A 196 -3.56 -5.21 -1.87
C PHE A 196 -2.33 -4.40 -1.45
N MET A 197 -2.14 -4.22 -0.14
CA MET A 197 -1.02 -3.46 0.42
C MET A 197 0.12 -4.37 0.89
N GLY A 198 1.35 -3.86 0.82
CA GLY A 198 2.53 -4.50 1.40
C GLY A 198 2.69 -4.24 2.90
N SER A 199 3.50 -5.06 3.58
CA SER A 199 3.84 -4.88 5.00
C SER A 199 4.85 -3.75 5.21
N VAL A 200 4.66 -2.96 6.26
CA VAL A 200 5.54 -1.82 6.61
C VAL A 200 6.17 -1.95 8.00
N THR A 201 5.91 -3.06 8.69
CA THR A 201 6.25 -3.20 10.12
C THR A 201 7.74 -3.44 10.39
N GLU A 202 8.52 -3.68 9.33
CA GLU A 202 9.98 -3.82 9.35
C GLU A 202 10.50 -3.78 7.89
N PRO A 203 11.71 -3.26 7.60
CA PRO A 203 12.24 -3.23 6.24
C PRO A 203 12.35 -4.62 5.60
N SER A 204 12.76 -5.64 6.37
CA SER A 204 12.79 -7.04 5.93
C SER A 204 11.42 -7.56 5.49
N ARG A 205 10.34 -7.12 6.14
CA ARG A 205 8.97 -7.53 5.82
C ARG A 205 8.42 -6.82 4.58
N ALA A 206 8.90 -5.60 4.31
CA ALA A 206 8.66 -4.95 3.03
C ALA A 206 9.35 -5.72 1.90
N GLN A 207 10.57 -6.20 2.14
CA GLN A 207 11.30 -7.03 1.17
C GLN A 207 10.60 -8.38 0.94
N ASP A 208 10.14 -9.05 2.00
CA ASP A 208 9.31 -10.25 1.89
C ASP A 208 8.03 -9.99 1.06
N SER A 209 7.42 -8.80 1.21
CA SER A 209 6.23 -8.41 0.43
C SER A 209 6.53 -8.32 -1.06
N VAL A 210 7.69 -7.74 -1.42
CA VAL A 210 8.18 -7.69 -2.81
C VAL A 210 8.41 -9.10 -3.33
N GLU A 211 9.15 -9.94 -2.62
CA GLU A 211 9.47 -11.31 -3.04
C GLU A 211 8.22 -12.19 -3.23
N MET A 212 7.24 -12.08 -2.33
CA MET A 212 5.95 -12.76 -2.50
C MET A 212 5.20 -12.27 -3.75
N CYS A 213 5.28 -10.98 -4.07
CA CYS A 213 4.71 -10.44 -5.31
C CYS A 213 5.48 -10.88 -6.56
N GLU A 214 6.81 -11.02 -6.49
CA GLU A 214 7.61 -11.57 -7.61
C GLU A 214 7.19 -13.00 -7.93
N ILE A 215 6.80 -13.80 -6.93
CA ILE A 215 6.22 -15.13 -7.14
C ILE A 215 4.83 -15.04 -7.81
N LEU A 216 3.99 -14.09 -7.39
CA LEU A 216 2.60 -13.98 -7.87
C LEU A 216 2.50 -13.38 -9.29
N PHE A 217 3.28 -12.34 -9.58
CA PHE A 217 3.20 -11.55 -10.81
C PHE A 217 4.35 -11.80 -11.78
N GLY A 218 5.46 -12.37 -11.30
CA GLY A 218 6.72 -12.46 -12.04
C GLY A 218 7.66 -11.31 -11.68
N LYS A 219 8.94 -11.63 -11.46
CA LYS A 219 9.96 -10.68 -11.02
C LYS A 219 10.07 -9.43 -11.91
N ASP A 220 10.25 -9.61 -13.21
CA ASP A 220 10.42 -8.49 -14.14
C ASP A 220 9.19 -7.58 -14.14
N PHE A 221 7.99 -8.16 -14.04
CA PHE A 221 6.75 -7.40 -13.98
C PHE A 221 6.68 -6.50 -12.74
N VAL A 222 7.07 -7.00 -11.57
CA VAL A 222 7.06 -6.24 -10.31
C VAL A 222 8.03 -5.05 -10.36
N GLN A 223 9.19 -5.22 -11.01
CA GLN A 223 10.17 -4.13 -11.14
C GLN A 223 9.68 -3.01 -12.09
N GLU A 224 8.86 -3.36 -13.07
CA GLU A 224 8.35 -2.41 -14.07
C GLU A 224 6.95 -1.86 -13.76
N ASN A 225 6.21 -2.47 -12.83
CA ASN A 225 4.82 -2.13 -12.53
C ASN A 225 4.53 -2.10 -11.03
N THR A 226 3.71 -1.15 -10.63
CA THR A 226 3.21 -1.07 -9.25
C THR A 226 2.13 -2.12 -9.01
N VAL A 227 2.39 -3.08 -8.14
CA VAL A 227 1.42 -4.13 -7.72
C VAL A 227 0.95 -3.96 -6.27
N MET A 228 1.74 -3.23 -5.48
CA MET A 228 1.44 -2.91 -4.09
C MET A 228 1.39 -1.40 -3.87
N THR A 229 0.63 -1.03 -2.85
CA THR A 229 0.79 0.25 -2.14
C THR A 229 1.13 -0.04 -0.68
N SER A 230 1.67 0.92 0.05
CA SER A 230 2.06 0.75 1.45
C SER A 230 1.76 2.00 2.27
N LEU A 231 1.49 1.84 3.57
CA LEU A 231 1.21 2.98 4.46
C LEU A 231 2.48 3.36 5.19
N ILE A 232 3.13 4.44 4.79
CA ILE A 232 4.33 4.97 5.43
C ILE A 232 3.90 6.13 6.32
N ASN A 233 3.81 5.86 7.63
CA ASN A 233 3.42 6.88 8.58
C ASN A 233 4.59 7.80 8.92
N VAL A 234 4.28 9.08 9.10
CA VAL A 234 5.21 10.06 9.67
C VAL A 234 4.81 10.28 11.12
N ASN A 235 5.77 10.12 12.04
CA ASN A 235 5.57 10.38 13.45
C ASN A 235 5.50 11.89 13.68
N SER A 236 4.29 12.41 13.80
CA SER A 236 4.06 13.82 14.05
C SER A 236 4.44 14.19 15.50
N PRO A 237 5.09 15.36 15.73
CA PRO A 237 5.48 16.34 14.71
C PRO A 237 6.83 16.03 14.03
N LEU A 238 6.86 16.16 12.69
CA LEU A 238 8.05 16.28 11.84
C LEU A 238 9.16 15.22 12.07
N THR A 239 8.80 13.97 12.30
CA THR A 239 9.77 12.88 12.52
C THR A 239 9.49 11.67 11.65
N PHE A 240 10.51 11.20 10.94
CA PHE A 240 10.53 9.90 10.27
C PHE A 240 11.39 8.93 11.09
N ASP A 241 10.83 7.78 11.46
CA ASP A 241 11.57 6.70 12.12
C ASP A 241 12.20 5.75 11.09
N SER A 242 13.25 5.05 11.53
CA SER A 242 14.03 4.14 10.69
C SER A 242 13.23 2.93 10.16
N ILE A 243 12.17 2.49 10.85
CA ILE A 243 11.34 1.36 10.42
C ILE A 243 10.50 1.77 9.20
N MET A 244 9.74 2.86 9.33
CA MET A 244 8.92 3.39 8.24
C MET A 244 9.77 3.80 7.04
N MET A 245 10.92 4.45 7.29
CA MET A 245 11.84 4.83 6.22
C MET A 245 12.44 3.63 5.50
N GLY A 246 12.92 2.62 6.22
CA GLY A 246 13.50 1.45 5.58
C GLY A 246 12.47 0.67 4.76
N ALA A 247 11.22 0.58 5.22
CA ALA A 247 10.14 0.01 4.41
C ALA A 247 9.85 0.84 3.15
N MET A 248 9.79 2.18 3.28
CA MET A 248 9.59 3.10 2.16
C MET A 248 10.68 2.95 1.10
N GLU A 249 11.94 2.89 1.52
CA GLU A 249 13.07 2.73 0.59
C GLU A 249 13.02 1.41 -0.18
N VAL A 250 12.62 0.30 0.48
CA VAL A 250 12.42 -0.98 -0.20
C VAL A 250 11.34 -0.84 -1.28
N TYR A 251 10.19 -0.26 -0.96
CA TYR A 251 9.12 -0.09 -1.94
C TYR A 251 9.50 0.85 -3.09
N ALA A 252 10.13 1.99 -2.79
CA ALA A 252 10.58 2.95 -3.79
C ALA A 252 11.62 2.34 -4.76
N ARG A 253 12.57 1.55 -4.26
CA ARG A 253 13.58 0.86 -5.09
C ARG A 253 12.97 -0.21 -6.00
N ASN A 254 11.79 -0.73 -5.67
CA ASN A 254 11.10 -1.78 -6.41
C ASN A 254 9.87 -1.28 -7.17
N ASN A 255 9.76 0.03 -7.44
CA ASN A 255 8.64 0.62 -8.22
C ASN A 255 7.24 0.41 -7.60
N GLN A 256 7.19 0.30 -6.27
CA GLN A 256 5.94 0.13 -5.51
C GLN A 256 5.53 1.44 -4.87
N ALA A 257 4.21 1.66 -4.74
CA ALA A 257 3.67 2.92 -4.25
C ALA A 257 3.75 3.05 -2.72
N CYS A 258 3.94 4.27 -2.24
CA CYS A 258 3.90 4.60 -0.81
C CYS A 258 2.89 5.72 -0.55
N ILE A 259 2.01 5.51 0.41
CA ILE A 259 1.13 6.52 0.99
C ILE A 259 1.90 7.16 2.14
N LEU A 260 2.49 8.33 1.91
CA LEU A 260 3.16 9.11 2.94
C LEU A 260 2.10 9.84 3.77
N SER A 261 1.84 9.37 4.99
CA SER A 261 0.71 9.82 5.80
C SER A 261 1.16 10.35 7.16
N PRO A 262 1.18 11.68 7.36
CA PRO A 262 1.25 12.25 8.70
C PRO A 262 0.11 11.73 9.57
N PHE A 263 0.41 11.19 10.75
CA PHE A 263 -0.61 10.87 11.74
C PHE A 263 -0.77 12.04 12.69
N ILE A 264 -1.86 12.79 12.56
CA ILE A 264 -2.08 14.06 13.24
C ILE A 264 -3.35 13.99 14.08
N VAL A 265 -3.26 14.41 15.34
CA VAL A 265 -4.39 14.61 16.24
C VAL A 265 -4.37 16.07 16.67
N GLY A 266 -5.34 16.85 16.19
CA GLY A 266 -5.44 18.28 16.49
C GLY A 266 -5.43 18.53 18.00
N GLY A 267 -4.48 19.35 18.48
CA GLY A 267 -4.28 19.63 19.90
C GLY A 267 -3.34 18.68 20.63
N ALA A 268 -2.76 17.67 19.96
CA ALA A 268 -1.76 16.76 20.55
C ALA A 268 -0.51 16.60 19.66
N MET A 269 -0.68 16.27 18.38
CA MET A 269 0.41 16.08 17.42
C MET A 269 0.02 16.70 16.08
N SER A 270 0.61 17.83 15.69
CA SER A 270 0.41 18.50 14.38
C SER A 270 1.67 19.23 13.94
#